data_AF-A0A924RW93-F1
#
_entry.id   AF-A0A924RW93-F1
#
_cell.length_a   1.000
_cell.length_b   1.000
_cell.length_c   1.000
_cell.angle_alpha   90.00
_cell.angle_beta   90.00
_cell.angle_gamma   90.00
#
_symmetry.space_group_name_H-M   'P 1'
#
loop_
_entity.id
_entity.type
_entity.pdbx_description
1 polymer ?
#
loop_
_entity_poly.entity_id
_entity_poly.type
_entity_poly.pdbx_seq_one_letter_code
_entity_poly.pdbx_strand_id
1 'polypeptide(L)' 'MSPIAAKNKIGQPFIQFDTIASTNSYAIDKIQANLAAHGTTYFAHNQTAGKGQRGKKWHT' A
#
# COMPACT_ATOMS: atom_id res chain seq x y z
N MET A 1 19.29 -9.10 -18.77
CA MET A 1 18.11 -8.39 -19.29
C MET A 1 17.15 -8.17 -18.13
N SER A 2 17.16 -6.97 -17.52
CA SER A 2 16.19 -6.66 -16.47
C SER A 2 14.79 -6.76 -17.07
N PRO A 3 13.86 -7.54 -16.49
CA PRO A 3 12.50 -7.58 -17.00
C PRO A 3 11.96 -6.17 -16.87
N ILE A 4 11.49 -5.62 -17.98
CA ILE A 4 10.63 -4.43 -18.00
C ILE A 4 9.52 -4.76 -17.01
N ALA A 5 9.55 -4.15 -15.82
CA ALA A 5 8.55 -4.36 -14.80
C ALA A 5 7.19 -4.13 -15.47
N ALA A 6 6.40 -5.19 -15.63
CA ALA A 6 5.13 -5.13 -16.32
C ALA A 6 4.31 -4.01 -15.66
N LYS A 7 4.00 -2.96 -16.43
CA LYS A 7 3.24 -1.82 -15.92
C LYS A 7 1.78 -2.26 -15.79
N ASN A 8 1.44 -2.91 -14.68
CA ASN A 8 0.03 -3.20 -14.38
C ASN A 8 -0.73 -1.88 -14.23
N LYS A 9 -2.00 -1.88 -14.58
CA LYS A 9 -2.87 -0.72 -14.39
C LYS A 9 -2.99 -0.41 -12.89
N ILE A 10 -3.18 0.86 -12.54
CA ILE A 10 -3.50 1.24 -11.16
C ILE A 10 -4.75 0.48 -10.73
N GLY A 11 -4.71 -0.12 -9.54
CA GLY A 11 -5.74 -1.01 -9.03
C GLY A 11 -5.46 -2.49 -9.28
N GLN A 12 -4.29 -2.86 -9.80
CA GLN A 12 -3.96 -4.27 -10.10
C GLN A 12 -2.60 -4.68 -9.55
N PRO A 13 -2.56 -5.64 -8.59
CA PRO A 13 -3.69 -6.21 -7.85
C PRO A 13 -4.36 -5.19 -6.89
N PHE A 14 -5.65 -5.36 -6.62
CA PHE A 14 -6.39 -4.63 -5.58
C PHE A 14 -6.49 -5.50 -4.33
N ILE A 15 -5.90 -5.05 -3.23
CA ILE A 15 -5.81 -5.80 -1.97
C ILE A 15 -6.56 -5.02 -0.90
N GLN A 16 -7.49 -5.70 -0.25
CA GLN A 16 -8.44 -5.11 0.68
C GLN A 16 -8.28 -5.72 2.07
N PHE A 17 -8.39 -4.87 3.09
CA PHE A 17 -8.33 -5.24 4.50
C PHE A 17 -9.55 -4.72 5.25
N ASP A 18 -10.05 -5.51 6.20
CA ASP A 18 -11.08 -5.03 7.13
C ASP A 18 -10.51 -4.02 8.12
N THR A 19 -9.35 -4.32 8.70
CA THR A 19 -8.65 -3.41 9.61
C THR A 19 -7.14 -3.62 9.50
N ILE A 20 -6.38 -2.53 9.44
CA ILE A 20 -4.92 -2.55 9.45
C ILE A 20 -4.37 -1.34 10.21
N ALA A 21 -3.08 -1.36 10.58
CA ALA A 21 -2.44 -0.19 11.18
C ALA A 21 -2.42 1.01 10.23
N SER A 22 -1.83 0.85 9.04
CA SER A 22 -1.78 1.87 7.99
C SER A 22 -1.48 1.22 6.65
N THR A 23 -2.31 1.47 5.64
CA THR A 23 -2.10 0.97 4.27
C THR A 23 -0.79 1.50 3.68
N ASN A 24 -0.44 2.75 3.95
CA ASN A 24 0.81 3.35 3.47
C ASN A 24 2.05 2.70 4.11
N SER A 25 2.00 2.36 5.39
CA SER A 25 3.11 1.65 6.05
C SER A 25 3.25 0.23 5.46
N TYR A 26 2.13 -0.48 5.28
CA TYR A 26 2.12 -1.79 4.65
C TYR A 26 2.67 -1.76 3.21
N ALA A 27 2.30 -0.75 2.42
CA ALA A 27 2.82 -0.58 1.06
C ALA A 27 4.34 -0.40 1.04
N ILE A 28 4.90 0.40 1.97
CA ILE A 28 6.34 0.59 2.12
C ILE A 28 7.04 -0.74 2.44
N ASP A 29 6.51 -1.52 3.39
CA ASP A 29 7.08 -2.82 3.77
C ASP A 29 7.14 -3.78 2.56
N LYS A 30 6.10 -3.79 1.71
CA LYS A 30 6.09 -4.58 0.48
C LYS A 30 7.06 -4.08 -0.58
N ILE A 31 7.25 -2.77 -0.69
CA ILE A 31 8.27 -2.19 -1.57
C ILE A 31 9.66 -2.60 -1.09
N GLN A 32 9.96 -2.46 0.20
CA GLN A 32 11.25 -2.83 0.79
C GLN A 32 11.56 -4.33 0.62
N ALA A 33 10.54 -5.18 0.68
CA ALA A 33 10.66 -6.62 0.44
C ALA A 33 10.73 -7.00 -1.06
N ASN A 34 10.69 -6.03 -2.00
CA ASN A 34 10.55 -6.28 -3.45
C ASN A 34 9.32 -7.13 -3.83
N LEU A 35 8.25 -7.06 -3.04
CA LEU A 35 7.00 -7.77 -3.26
C LEU A 35 5.90 -6.89 -3.87
N ALA A 36 6.10 -5.57 -3.89
CA ALA A 36 5.16 -4.64 -4.50
C ALA A 36 5.38 -4.54 -6.02
N ALA A 37 4.36 -4.89 -6.79
CA ALA A 37 4.34 -4.65 -8.23
C ALA A 37 3.80 -3.25 -8.55
N HIS A 38 4.21 -2.67 -9.69
CA HIS A 38 3.59 -1.47 -10.23
C HIS A 38 2.08 -1.67 -10.36
N GLY A 39 1.28 -0.64 -10.04
CA GLY A 39 -0.18 -0.69 -10.11
C GLY A 39 -0.89 -1.29 -8.90
N THR A 40 -0.17 -1.98 -7.99
CA THR A 40 -0.76 -2.56 -6.77
C THR A 40 -1.44 -1.48 -5.92
N THR A 41 -2.66 -1.75 -5.46
CA THR A 41 -3.43 -0.84 -4.61
C THR A 41 -3.83 -1.55 -3.31
N TYR A 42 -3.60 -0.87 -2.19
CA TYR A 42 -3.96 -1.35 -0.85
C TYR A 42 -5.06 -0.46 -0.27
N PHE A 43 -6.19 -1.07 0.07
CA PHE A 43 -7.34 -0.40 0.66
C PHE A 43 -7.67 -1.05 2.01
N ALA A 44 -8.09 -0.25 2.98
CA ALA A 44 -8.55 -0.75 4.27
C ALA A 44 -9.83 -0.03 4.68
N HIS A 45 -10.80 -0.79 5.22
CA HIS A 45 -12.03 -0.21 5.76
C HIS A 45 -11.80 0.60 7.02
N ASN A 46 -10.81 0.22 7.84
CA ASN A 46 -10.46 0.89 9.09
C ASN A 46 -8.93 0.92 9.28
N GLN A 47 -8.39 2.06 9.73
CA GLN A 47 -6.96 2.21 10.02
C GLN A 47 -6.72 2.61 11.48
N THR A 48 -6.08 1.74 12.26
CA THR A 48 -5.85 1.99 13.70
C THR A 48 -4.70 2.96 13.98
N ALA A 49 -3.79 3.14 13.04
CA ALA A 49 -2.61 4.00 13.15
C ALA A 49 -2.33 4.74 11.83
N GLY A 50 -3.38 5.29 11.22
CA GLY A 50 -3.28 6.08 10.01
C GLY A 50 -2.29 7.25 10.17
N LYS A 51 -1.39 7.41 9.19
CA LYS A 51 -0.33 8.43 9.20
C LYS A 51 -0.64 9.52 8.18
N GLY A 52 -0.81 10.75 8.66
CA GLY A 52 -0.89 11.97 7.86
C GLY A 52 0.47 12.69 7.78
N GLN A 53 0.47 13.86 7.15
CA GLN A 53 1.69 14.66 6.98
C GLN A 53 2.30 15.09 8.33
N ARG A 54 3.63 15.12 8.39
CA ARG A 54 4.42 15.57 9.56
C ARG A 54 4.03 14.87 10.87
N GLY A 55 3.74 13.58 10.80
CA GLY A 55 3.42 12.75 11.97
C GLY A 55 2.01 12.96 12.54
N LYS A 56 1.15 13.75 11.87
CA LYS A 56 -0.25 13.87 12.27
C LYS A 56 -0.95 12.51 12.16
N LYS A 57 -1.81 12.19 13.12
CA LYS A 57 -2.69 11.01 13.02
C LYS A 57 -3.76 11.27 11.97
N TRP A 58 -4.03 10.27 11.16
CA TRP A 58 -5.12 10.26 10.19
C TRP A 58 -6.17 9.25 10.66
N HIS A 59 -7.37 9.74 11.00
CA HIS A 59 -8.48 8.91 11.46
C HIS A 59 -9.27 8.42 10.25
N THR A 60 -9.46 7.10 10.13
CA THR A 60 -10.20 6.46 9.02
C THR A 60 -11.07 5.35 9.59
#